data_AF-A0A8H3KR92-F1
#
_entry.id   AF-A0A8H3KR92-F1
#
_cell.length_a   1.000
_cell.length_b   1.000
_cell.length_c   1.000
_cell.angle_alpha   90.00
_cell.angle_beta   90.00
_cell.angle_gamma   90.00
#
_symmetry.space_group_name_H-M   'P 1'
#
loop_
_entity.id
_entity.type
_entity.pdbx_description
1 polymer ?
#
loop_
_entity_poly.entity_id
_entity_poly.type
_entity_poly.pdbx_seq_one_letter_code
_entity_poly.pdbx_strand_id
1 'polypeptide(L)'
;MSKFASISGTTSKLPKAEQMMAWSQDDVQTFLRENRTRLNLEYADIDKIYNEKIDGEAFLALTQDDLTKLGIVLGPVKKVMNLINDIRGKPSIKRKKHDTDDQKLERFWRALKNGEIMENKNGEFLKLPEDGNYLLDQDEQGSNTNEPNKPSLFVRRCYHDLYEMIFNNVKVRRWRISGNPGIGKTFFCFYLLYHLARTNQTVIYHRLKKPSILFSDDDVYSYPEDNIHVFKDFLANKKVWYIVDGREPMDYVAKTILFCSPQKHYYDAYDKLNVAIRYMPVWTWKEVDNCRNELFSHLNQEYVWELYKKWGEIPQFTLFYAQSDEQQALLKMAINAVNENLLDFVGETTEDNNSSHRIVHIRPNVPEVGR
;
A
#
# COMPACT_ATOMS: atom_id res chain seq x y z
N MET A 1 11.27 -30.09 -57.56
CA MET A 1 9.79 -30.11 -57.47
C MET A 1 9.37 -29.28 -56.27
N SER A 2 8.60 -28.23 -56.52
CA SER A 2 8.16 -27.25 -55.52
C SER A 2 7.14 -27.86 -54.56
N LYS A 3 7.21 -27.48 -53.29
CA LYS A 3 6.02 -27.26 -52.46
C LYS A 3 6.31 -26.06 -51.54
N PHE A 4 5.99 -24.87 -52.04
CA PHE A 4 5.69 -23.75 -51.17
C PHE A 4 4.33 -24.03 -50.51
N ALA A 5 4.30 -24.00 -49.19
CA ALA A 5 3.12 -23.61 -48.44
C ALA A 5 3.54 -22.43 -47.56
N SER A 6 3.11 -21.24 -47.95
CA SER A 6 3.17 -20.04 -47.13
C SER A 6 2.36 -20.28 -45.85
N ILE A 7 2.98 -20.07 -44.68
CA ILE A 7 2.25 -19.91 -43.42
C ILE A 7 2.60 -18.54 -42.86
N SER A 8 1.64 -17.63 -43.01
CA SER A 8 1.53 -16.37 -42.30
C SER A 8 1.39 -16.61 -40.80
N GLY A 9 2.16 -15.86 -40.00
CA GLY A 9 1.82 -15.45 -38.63
C GLY A 9 1.56 -16.57 -37.62
N THR A 10 2.63 -17.19 -37.11
CA THR A 10 2.56 -18.06 -35.92
C THR A 10 3.26 -17.40 -34.74
N THR A 11 2.51 -17.09 -33.70
CA THR A 11 3.03 -16.87 -32.35
C THR A 11 3.83 -18.11 -31.93
N SER A 12 5.16 -18.04 -31.88
CA SER A 12 6.02 -19.14 -31.45
C SER A 12 5.73 -19.46 -29.97
N LYS A 13 5.35 -20.70 -29.66
CA LYS A 13 5.28 -21.18 -28.27
C LYS A 13 6.68 -21.10 -27.65
N LEU A 14 6.78 -20.50 -26.46
CA LEU A 14 8.02 -20.49 -25.66
C LEU A 14 8.41 -21.94 -25.26
N PRO A 15 9.72 -22.25 -25.17
CA PRO A 15 10.18 -23.53 -24.65
C PRO A 15 9.80 -23.68 -23.16
N LYS A 16 9.66 -24.91 -22.68
CA LYS A 16 9.55 -25.15 -21.23
C LYS A 16 10.90 -25.03 -20.55
N ALA A 17 10.92 -24.70 -19.26
CA ALA A 17 12.14 -24.67 -18.45
C ALA A 17 12.96 -25.96 -18.58
N GLU A 18 12.32 -27.14 -18.50
CA GLU A 18 13.04 -28.42 -18.55
C GLU A 18 13.69 -28.66 -19.92
N GLN A 19 13.10 -28.13 -20.99
CA GLN A 19 13.68 -28.22 -22.33
C GLN A 19 14.86 -27.27 -22.49
N MET A 20 14.74 -26.05 -21.96
CA MET A 20 15.80 -25.06 -22.04
C MET A 20 17.02 -25.43 -21.19
N MET A 21 16.85 -26.11 -20.05
CA MET A 21 17.99 -26.60 -19.26
C MET A 21 18.92 -27.54 -20.05
N ALA A 22 18.41 -28.23 -21.07
CA ALA A 22 19.19 -29.13 -21.92
C ALA A 22 19.85 -28.44 -23.13
N TRP A 23 19.70 -27.13 -23.28
CA TRP A 23 20.22 -26.39 -24.43
C TRP A 23 21.72 -26.11 -24.33
N SER A 24 22.38 -26.25 -25.46
CA SER A 24 23.75 -25.77 -25.65
C SER A 24 23.79 -24.25 -25.78
N GLN A 25 24.99 -23.68 -25.73
CA GLN A 25 25.23 -22.26 -26.02
C GLN A 25 24.72 -21.86 -27.42
N ASP A 26 24.88 -22.72 -28.43
CA ASP A 26 24.43 -22.45 -29.81
C ASP A 26 22.90 -22.46 -29.92
N ASP A 27 22.23 -23.30 -29.14
CA ASP A 27 20.76 -23.33 -29.05
C ASP A 27 20.24 -22.03 -28.41
N VAL A 28 20.87 -21.56 -27.33
CA VAL A 28 20.56 -20.26 -26.70
C VAL A 28 20.77 -19.10 -27.68
N GLN A 29 21.87 -19.10 -28.42
CA GLN A 29 22.16 -18.07 -29.42
C GLN A 29 21.10 -18.05 -30.53
N THR A 30 20.74 -19.22 -31.04
CA THR A 30 19.72 -19.39 -32.09
C THR A 30 18.38 -18.85 -31.60
N PHE A 31 17.97 -19.24 -30.39
CA PHE A 31 16.74 -18.77 -29.78
C PHE A 31 16.69 -17.24 -29.59
N LEU A 32 17.80 -16.64 -29.13
CA LEU A 32 17.90 -15.19 -28.98
C LEU A 32 17.84 -14.46 -30.33
N ARG A 33 18.42 -15.05 -31.39
CA ARG A 33 18.35 -14.51 -32.76
C ARG A 33 16.93 -14.56 -33.30
N GLU A 34 16.21 -15.67 -33.11
CA GLU A 34 14.80 -15.81 -33.49
C GLU A 34 13.89 -14.84 -32.73
N ASN A 35 14.24 -14.49 -31.49
CA ASN A 35 13.49 -13.57 -30.64
C ASN A 35 14.03 -12.14 -30.63
N ARG A 36 15.02 -11.83 -31.47
CA ARG A 36 15.78 -10.56 -31.45
C ARG A 36 14.87 -9.34 -31.47
N THR A 37 13.92 -9.31 -32.41
CA THR A 37 12.99 -8.19 -32.60
C THR A 37 12.06 -8.01 -31.40
N ARG A 38 11.60 -9.11 -30.78
CA ARG A 38 10.77 -9.08 -29.57
C ARG A 38 11.54 -8.51 -28.39
N LEU A 39 12.78 -8.96 -28.23
CA LEU A 39 13.68 -8.58 -27.14
C LEU A 39 14.36 -7.22 -27.34
N ASN A 40 14.25 -6.65 -28.56
CA ASN A 40 14.95 -5.42 -28.95
C ASN A 40 16.47 -5.51 -28.76
N LEU A 41 17.05 -6.70 -29.00
CA LEU A 41 18.49 -6.91 -28.93
C LEU A 41 19.15 -6.56 -30.26
N GLU A 42 20.33 -5.98 -30.22
CA GLU A 42 21.20 -5.95 -31.39
C GLU A 42 21.95 -7.28 -31.52
N TYR A 43 22.49 -7.58 -32.72
CA TYR A 43 23.33 -8.78 -32.87
C TYR A 43 24.55 -8.73 -31.94
N ALA A 44 25.13 -7.54 -31.73
CA ALA A 44 26.21 -7.33 -30.77
C ALA A 44 25.82 -7.68 -29.32
N ASP A 45 24.56 -7.48 -28.92
CA ASP A 45 24.08 -7.87 -27.60
C ASP A 45 23.96 -9.39 -27.45
N ILE A 46 23.52 -10.07 -28.50
CA ILE A 46 23.48 -11.53 -28.54
C ILE A 46 24.90 -12.10 -28.52
N ASP A 47 25.83 -11.48 -29.23
CA ASP A 47 27.23 -11.92 -29.27
C ASP A 47 27.91 -11.72 -27.91
N LYS A 48 27.60 -10.65 -27.16
CA LYS A 48 28.07 -10.48 -25.77
C LYS A 48 27.61 -11.64 -24.87
N ILE A 49 26.34 -12.03 -24.96
CA ILE A 49 25.80 -13.18 -24.19
C ILE A 49 26.47 -14.49 -24.63
N TYR A 50 26.66 -14.66 -25.94
CA TYR A 50 27.33 -15.83 -26.50
C TYR A 50 28.78 -15.94 -26.04
N ASN A 51 29.54 -14.84 -26.05
CA ASN A 51 30.97 -14.86 -25.73
C ASN A 51 31.26 -15.28 -24.27
N GLU A 52 30.29 -15.14 -23.37
CA GLU A 52 30.36 -15.64 -21.99
C GLU A 52 30.06 -17.13 -21.83
N LYS A 53 29.89 -17.86 -22.95
CA LYS A 53 29.62 -19.31 -22.97
C LYS A 53 28.37 -19.72 -22.18
N ILE A 54 27.32 -18.91 -22.29
CA ILE A 54 26.06 -19.11 -21.58
C ILE A 54 25.25 -20.22 -22.26
N ASP A 55 25.14 -21.37 -21.60
CA ASP A 55 24.24 -22.47 -21.97
C ASP A 55 22.82 -22.26 -21.41
N GLY A 56 21.93 -23.21 -21.64
CA GLY A 56 20.53 -23.12 -21.25
C GLY A 56 20.29 -22.98 -19.74
N GLU A 57 21.08 -23.68 -18.92
CA GLU A 57 21.01 -23.56 -17.45
C GLU A 57 21.54 -22.21 -16.98
N ALA A 58 22.69 -21.77 -17.51
CA ALA A 58 23.27 -20.47 -17.19
C ALA A 58 22.37 -19.31 -17.63
N PHE A 59 21.75 -19.41 -18.80
CA PHE A 59 20.73 -18.45 -19.25
C PHE A 59 19.54 -18.45 -18.29
N LEU A 60 19.15 -19.66 -17.88
CA LEU A 60 18.27 -20.00 -16.76
C LEU A 60 18.57 -19.28 -15.46
N ALA A 61 19.80 -18.82 -15.23
CA ALA A 61 20.26 -18.24 -13.97
C ALA A 61 20.54 -16.73 -14.06
N LEU A 62 20.59 -16.15 -15.27
CA LEU A 62 20.94 -14.75 -15.49
C LEU A 62 20.09 -13.79 -14.64
N THR A 63 20.77 -12.76 -14.12
CA THR A 63 20.18 -11.65 -13.39
C THR A 63 20.26 -10.35 -14.21
N GLN A 64 19.51 -9.35 -13.77
CA GLN A 64 19.58 -8.00 -14.35
C GLN A 64 20.99 -7.41 -14.23
N ASP A 65 21.71 -7.70 -13.14
CA ASP A 65 23.07 -7.21 -12.93
C ASP A 65 24.07 -7.85 -13.90
N ASP A 66 23.93 -9.16 -14.16
CA ASP A 66 24.77 -9.88 -15.12
C ASP A 66 24.63 -9.27 -16.52
N LEU A 67 23.39 -9.09 -17.00
CA LEU A 67 23.14 -8.50 -18.32
C LEU A 67 23.62 -7.05 -18.43
N THR A 68 23.53 -6.29 -17.34
CA THR A 68 24.04 -4.91 -17.29
C THR A 68 25.57 -4.88 -17.34
N LYS A 69 26.26 -5.81 -16.67
CA LYS A 69 27.71 -5.97 -16.73
C LYS A 69 28.21 -6.37 -18.11
N LEU A 70 27.41 -7.07 -18.90
CA LEU A 70 27.69 -7.33 -20.32
C LEU A 70 27.54 -6.09 -21.20
N GLY A 71 27.14 -4.95 -20.64
CA GLY A 71 26.95 -3.71 -21.38
C GLY A 71 25.72 -3.74 -22.28
N ILE A 72 24.70 -4.51 -21.89
CA ILE A 72 23.38 -4.49 -22.54
C ILE A 72 22.57 -3.36 -21.90
N VAL A 73 21.94 -2.52 -22.72
CA VAL A 73 21.20 -1.35 -22.24
C VAL A 73 19.88 -1.76 -21.54
N LEU A 74 19.37 -0.88 -20.66
CA LEU A 74 18.30 -1.21 -19.71
C LEU A 74 17.02 -1.78 -20.36
N GLY A 75 16.62 -1.29 -21.54
CA GLY A 75 15.41 -1.73 -22.23
C GLY A 75 15.43 -3.22 -22.60
N PRO A 76 16.42 -3.68 -23.39
CA PRO A 76 16.64 -5.10 -23.68
C PRO A 76 16.85 -5.95 -22.42
N VAL A 77 17.56 -5.45 -21.41
CA VAL A 77 17.73 -6.16 -20.12
C VAL A 77 16.38 -6.50 -19.48
N LYS A 78 15.47 -5.51 -19.33
CA LYS A 78 14.12 -5.75 -18.79
C LYS A 78 13.36 -6.81 -19.61
N LYS A 79 13.49 -6.80 -20.94
CA LYS A 79 12.81 -7.76 -21.83
C LYS A 79 13.37 -9.19 -21.73
N VAL A 80 14.69 -9.34 -21.64
CA VAL A 80 15.34 -10.64 -21.45
C VAL A 80 14.97 -11.24 -20.08
N MET A 81 14.96 -10.41 -19.02
CA MET A 81 14.55 -10.87 -17.68
C MET A 81 13.10 -11.35 -17.63
N ASN A 82 12.18 -10.65 -18.30
CA ASN A 82 10.80 -11.10 -18.41
C ASN A 82 10.68 -12.43 -19.16
N LEU A 83 11.44 -12.60 -20.25
CA LEU A 83 11.48 -13.86 -20.98
C LEU A 83 11.99 -15.02 -20.12
N ILE A 84 13.08 -14.82 -19.40
CA ILE A 84 13.64 -15.84 -18.50
C ILE A 84 12.60 -16.24 -17.44
N ASN A 85 11.89 -15.26 -16.87
CA ASN A 85 10.85 -15.53 -15.89
C ASN A 85 9.65 -16.30 -16.48
N ASP A 86 9.24 -15.98 -17.71
CA ASP A 86 8.19 -16.70 -18.43
C ASP A 86 8.57 -18.17 -18.69
N ILE A 87 9.83 -18.44 -19.02
CA ILE A 87 10.31 -19.80 -19.30
C ILE A 87 10.46 -20.62 -18.01
N ARG A 88 10.96 -20.02 -16.93
CA ARG A 88 11.16 -20.68 -15.61
C ARG A 88 9.87 -21.25 -15.01
N GLY A 89 8.69 -20.89 -15.52
CA GLY A 89 7.42 -21.34 -14.94
C GLY A 89 7.19 -20.84 -13.52
N LYS A 90 8.01 -19.88 -13.03
CA LYS A 90 7.53 -18.96 -11.99
C LYS A 90 6.23 -18.38 -12.54
N PRO A 91 5.18 -18.23 -11.74
CA PRO A 91 3.96 -17.63 -12.24
C PRO A 91 4.30 -16.19 -12.66
N SER A 92 4.63 -15.99 -13.94
CA SER A 92 3.87 -15.04 -14.71
C SER A 92 2.44 -15.58 -14.66
N ILE A 93 1.76 -15.24 -13.57
CA ILE A 93 0.35 -14.93 -13.70
C ILE A 93 0.36 -13.99 -14.88
N LYS A 94 -0.17 -14.46 -16.01
CA LYS A 94 -0.58 -13.61 -17.11
C LYS A 94 -1.60 -12.66 -16.50
N ARG A 95 -1.14 -11.66 -15.76
CA ARG A 95 -1.95 -10.50 -15.44
C ARG A 95 -2.37 -9.99 -16.78
N LYS A 96 -3.66 -9.83 -16.99
CA LYS A 96 -4.11 -8.89 -18.01
C LYS A 96 -3.46 -7.57 -17.61
N LYS A 97 -2.42 -7.20 -18.35
CA LYS A 97 -1.78 -5.90 -18.20
C LYS A 97 -2.91 -4.87 -18.31
N HIS A 98 -3.15 -4.11 -17.25
CA HIS A 98 -4.32 -3.25 -17.06
C HIS A 98 -5.65 -3.98 -16.79
N ASP A 99 -5.82 -4.55 -15.59
CA ASP A 99 -7.17 -4.68 -15.03
C ASP A 99 -7.72 -3.28 -14.71
N THR A 100 -9.04 -3.13 -14.70
CA THR A 100 -9.73 -1.87 -14.41
C THR A 100 -9.30 -1.30 -13.06
N ASP A 101 -9.02 -2.17 -12.08
CA ASP A 101 -8.54 -1.78 -10.76
C ASP A 101 -7.09 -1.25 -10.78
N ASP A 102 -6.19 -1.83 -11.58
CA ASP A 102 -4.83 -1.30 -11.72
C ASP A 102 -4.84 0.10 -12.34
N GLN A 103 -5.70 0.35 -13.33
CA GLN A 103 -5.88 1.70 -13.89
C GLN A 103 -6.41 2.70 -12.86
N LYS A 104 -7.33 2.28 -11.97
CA LYS A 104 -7.83 3.13 -10.88
C LYS A 104 -6.74 3.40 -9.83
N LEU A 105 -5.91 2.41 -9.52
CA LEU A 105 -4.75 2.57 -8.64
C LEU A 105 -3.69 3.52 -9.23
N GLU A 106 -3.41 3.40 -10.53
CA GLU A 106 -2.52 4.33 -11.26
C GLU A 106 -3.03 5.77 -11.19
N ARG A 107 -4.34 5.98 -11.42
CA ARG A 107 -4.97 7.30 -11.30
C ARG A 107 -4.89 7.81 -9.86
N PHE A 108 -5.18 6.97 -8.87
CA PHE A 108 -5.04 7.33 -7.46
C PHE A 108 -3.61 7.75 -7.09
N TRP A 109 -2.60 6.99 -7.51
CA TRP A 109 -1.20 7.30 -7.24
C TRP A 109 -0.75 8.61 -7.90
N ARG A 110 -1.20 8.84 -9.14
CA ARG A 110 -0.96 10.10 -9.86
C ARG A 110 -1.68 11.28 -9.19
N ALA A 111 -2.91 11.07 -8.74
CA ALA A 111 -3.70 12.07 -8.03
C ALA A 111 -3.03 12.48 -6.72
N LEU A 112 -2.47 11.53 -5.96
CA LEU A 112 -1.63 11.83 -4.79
C LEU A 112 -0.42 12.70 -5.16
N LYS A 113 0.30 12.37 -6.23
CA LYS A 113 1.47 13.14 -6.70
C LYS A 113 1.13 14.60 -7.04
N ASN A 114 -0.08 14.81 -7.57
CA ASN A 114 -0.60 16.11 -7.99
C ASN A 114 -1.51 16.77 -6.93
N GLY A 115 -1.67 16.15 -5.75
CA GLY A 115 -2.51 16.67 -4.68
C GLY A 115 -1.87 17.87 -3.99
N GLU A 116 -2.72 18.72 -3.42
CA GLU A 116 -2.30 19.94 -2.73
C GLU A 116 -2.88 19.98 -1.32
N ILE A 117 -2.05 20.31 -0.34
CA ILE A 117 -2.51 20.62 1.00
C ILE A 117 -2.89 22.10 1.00
N MET A 118 -4.16 22.37 1.28
CA MET A 118 -4.72 23.72 1.37
C MET A 118 -5.19 23.98 2.80
N GLU A 119 -4.84 25.13 3.34
CA GLU A 119 -5.35 25.60 4.63
C GLU A 119 -6.51 26.58 4.40
N ASN A 120 -7.58 26.41 5.16
CA ASN A 120 -8.68 27.34 5.22
C ASN A 120 -9.12 27.59 6.68
N LYS A 121 -10.21 28.33 6.89
CA LYS A 121 -10.74 28.62 8.24
C LYS A 121 -11.06 27.36 9.08
N ASN A 122 -11.33 26.24 8.42
CA ASN A 122 -11.65 24.95 9.00
C ASN A 122 -10.41 24.02 9.07
N GLY A 123 -9.19 24.53 8.86
CA GLY A 123 -7.94 23.77 8.98
C GLY A 123 -7.37 23.29 7.65
N GLU A 124 -6.51 22.28 7.70
CA GLU A 124 -5.75 21.79 6.55
C GLU A 124 -6.43 20.58 5.89
N PHE A 125 -6.50 20.60 4.56
CA PHE A 125 -7.07 19.52 3.76
C PHE A 125 -6.17 19.18 2.58
N LEU A 126 -5.86 17.90 2.42
CA LEU A 126 -5.27 17.38 1.20
C LEU A 126 -6.39 17.23 0.16
N LYS A 127 -6.34 18.07 -0.88
CA LYS A 127 -7.25 18.03 -2.03
C LYS A 127 -6.59 17.26 -3.17
N LEU A 128 -7.26 16.23 -3.68
CA LEU A 128 -6.81 15.48 -4.84
C LEU A 128 -7.63 15.86 -6.09
N PRO A 129 -7.08 15.67 -7.29
CA PRO A 129 -7.85 15.72 -8.55
C PRO A 129 -9.03 14.74 -8.55
N GLU A 130 -10.06 15.00 -9.37
CA GLU A 130 -11.33 14.24 -9.39
C GLU A 130 -11.17 12.73 -9.58
N ASP A 131 -10.11 12.28 -10.25
CA ASP A 131 -9.83 10.86 -10.49
C ASP A 131 -9.10 10.15 -9.33
N GLY A 132 -8.86 10.85 -8.22
CA GLY A 132 -8.17 10.37 -7.03
C GLY A 132 -9.03 9.70 -5.96
N ASN A 133 -10.30 9.37 -6.25
CA ASN A 133 -11.23 8.88 -5.22
C ASN A 133 -11.01 7.40 -4.86
N TYR A 134 -10.41 6.57 -5.71
CA TYR A 134 -10.53 5.10 -5.60
C TYR A 134 -10.26 4.47 -4.22
N LEU A 135 -9.22 4.90 -3.49
CA LEU A 135 -8.94 4.40 -2.13
C LEU A 135 -9.50 5.27 -1.01
N LEU A 136 -9.93 6.49 -1.33
CA LEU A 136 -10.54 7.44 -0.40
C LEU A 136 -12.07 7.38 -0.41
N ASP A 137 -12.66 6.72 -1.42
CA ASP A 137 -14.09 6.80 -1.68
C ASP A 137 -14.88 6.17 -0.54
N GLN A 138 -15.91 6.91 -0.15
CA GLN A 138 -16.83 6.57 0.92
C GLN A 138 -17.96 5.72 0.35
N ASP A 139 -17.66 4.50 -0.08
CA ASP A 139 -18.71 3.53 -0.38
C ASP A 139 -19.36 3.10 0.95
N GLU A 140 -20.41 3.85 1.34
CA GLU A 140 -21.79 3.37 1.47
C GLU A 140 -22.71 4.38 2.21
N GLN A 141 -22.19 5.38 2.95
CA GLN A 141 -23.03 6.20 3.84
C GLN A 141 -22.63 7.68 3.99
N GLY A 142 -22.43 8.42 2.90
CA GLY A 142 -22.77 9.86 2.94
C GLY A 142 -21.88 10.85 2.21
N SER A 143 -22.23 11.14 0.95
CA SER A 143 -22.59 12.50 0.59
C SER A 143 -23.47 12.52 -0.67
N ASN A 144 -24.76 12.80 -0.48
CA ASN A 144 -25.63 13.29 -1.56
C ASN A 144 -25.36 14.78 -1.76
N THR A 145 -24.21 15.12 -2.33
CA THR A 145 -23.99 16.47 -2.87
C THR A 145 -23.90 16.33 -4.39
N ASN A 146 -24.82 16.98 -5.10
CA ASN A 146 -24.91 17.01 -6.57
C ASN A 146 -23.75 17.79 -7.24
N GLU A 147 -22.61 17.94 -6.58
CA GLU A 147 -21.37 18.45 -7.15
C GLU A 147 -20.31 17.36 -7.06
N PRO A 148 -19.50 17.13 -8.12
CA PRO A 148 -18.38 16.20 -8.07
C PRO A 148 -17.35 16.75 -7.08
N ASN A 149 -17.51 16.40 -5.81
CA ASN A 149 -16.64 16.90 -4.76
C ASN A 149 -15.30 16.19 -4.90
N LYS A 150 -14.25 16.97 -5.16
CA LYS A 150 -12.89 16.46 -5.28
C LYS A 150 -12.50 15.67 -4.01
N PRO A 151 -11.83 14.50 -4.15
CA PRO A 151 -11.37 13.71 -3.02
C PRO A 151 -10.61 14.59 -2.04
N SER A 152 -11.05 14.62 -0.79
CA SER A 152 -10.51 15.50 0.24
C SER A 152 -10.22 14.73 1.51
N LEU A 153 -9.07 14.99 2.13
CA LEU A 153 -8.65 14.38 3.38
C LEU A 153 -8.31 15.46 4.40
N PHE A 154 -8.93 15.42 5.58
CA PHE A 154 -8.58 16.32 6.68
C PHE A 154 -7.20 15.98 7.25
N VAL A 155 -6.28 16.94 7.19
CA VAL A 155 -4.91 16.79 7.68
C VAL A 155 -4.85 17.26 9.12
N ARG A 156 -4.60 16.32 10.03
CA ARG A 156 -4.50 16.60 11.46
C ARG A 156 -3.11 17.08 11.81
N ARG A 157 -2.97 17.92 12.83
CA ARG A 157 -1.67 18.35 13.34
C ARG A 157 -0.75 17.17 13.68
N CYS A 158 -1.30 16.12 14.30
CA CYS A 158 -0.51 14.94 14.65
C CYS A 158 0.02 14.18 13.43
N TYR A 159 -0.53 14.38 12.23
CA TYR A 159 0.02 13.79 11.01
C TYR A 159 1.36 14.43 10.64
N HIS A 160 1.49 15.75 10.82
CA HIS A 160 2.76 16.45 10.65
C HIS A 160 3.78 15.99 11.67
N ASP A 161 3.42 15.98 12.95
CA ASP A 161 4.32 15.56 14.04
C ASP A 161 4.83 14.12 13.82
N LEU A 162 3.93 13.19 13.48
CA LEU A 162 4.30 11.79 13.22
C LEU A 162 5.11 11.66 11.93
N TYR A 163 4.78 12.40 10.88
CA TYR A 163 5.54 12.43 9.63
C TYR A 163 6.99 12.89 9.90
N GLU A 164 7.18 14.00 10.60
CA GLU A 164 8.52 14.48 10.94
C GLU A 164 9.30 13.45 11.76
N MET A 165 8.68 12.83 12.77
CA MET A 165 9.33 11.78 13.57
C MET A 165 9.79 10.61 12.72
N ILE A 166 8.98 10.16 11.76
CA ILE A 166 9.28 9.01 10.89
C ILE A 166 10.37 9.35 9.87
N PHE A 167 10.25 10.50 9.21
CA PHE A 167 11.10 10.85 8.06
C PHE A 167 12.43 11.49 8.46
N ASN A 168 12.50 12.19 9.60
CA ASN A 168 13.75 12.79 10.09
C ASN A 168 14.65 11.78 10.82
N ASN A 169 14.11 10.64 11.27
CA ASN A 169 14.88 9.64 11.99
C ASN A 169 15.37 8.51 11.06
N VAL A 170 16.47 8.77 10.37
CA VAL A 170 17.11 7.84 9.41
C VAL A 170 17.66 6.56 10.04
N LYS A 171 17.81 6.50 11.36
CA LYS A 171 18.33 5.33 12.09
C LYS A 171 17.26 4.28 12.37
N VAL A 172 15.99 4.69 12.40
CA VAL A 172 14.87 3.80 12.70
C VAL A 172 14.20 3.37 11.40
N ARG A 173 14.24 2.06 11.13
CA ARG A 173 13.63 1.44 9.95
C ARG A 173 12.19 0.99 10.19
N ARG A 174 11.85 0.66 11.44
CA ARG A 174 10.62 0.01 11.82
C ARG A 174 9.83 0.88 12.78
N TRP A 175 8.60 1.20 12.39
CA TRP A 175 7.68 2.02 13.15
C TRP A 175 6.39 1.26 13.42
N ARG A 176 5.82 1.47 14.60
CA ARG A 176 4.44 1.09 14.93
C ARG A 176 3.68 2.33 15.35
N ILE A 177 2.61 2.63 14.64
CA ILE A 177 1.67 3.70 14.94
C ILE A 177 0.35 3.06 15.39
N SER A 178 0.13 3.05 16.70
CA SER A 178 -1.09 2.52 17.30
C SER A 178 -2.08 3.63 17.66
N GLY A 179 -3.29 3.26 18.05
CA GLY A 179 -4.32 4.19 18.49
C GLY A 179 -5.70 3.57 18.45
N ASN A 180 -6.68 4.26 19.04
CA ASN A 180 -8.05 3.76 19.13
C ASN A 180 -8.62 3.41 17.73
N PRO A 181 -9.39 2.33 17.58
CA PRO A 181 -10.15 2.07 16.35
C PRO A 181 -10.98 3.30 15.94
N GLY A 182 -11.08 3.56 14.64
CA GLY A 182 -11.84 4.70 14.12
C GLY A 182 -11.17 6.07 14.24
N ILE A 183 -9.95 6.19 14.77
CA ILE A 183 -9.31 7.51 15.00
C ILE A 183 -8.61 8.13 13.78
N GLY A 184 -8.64 7.42 12.64
CA GLY A 184 -8.13 7.90 11.35
C GLY A 184 -6.75 7.36 10.93
N LYS A 185 -6.28 6.24 11.49
CA LYS A 185 -4.96 5.68 11.16
C LYS A 185 -4.80 5.41 9.65
N THR A 186 -5.82 4.85 9.01
CA THR A 186 -5.85 4.63 7.55
C THR A 186 -5.77 5.94 6.76
N PHE A 187 -6.38 7.04 7.24
CA PHE A 187 -6.22 8.35 6.60
C PHE A 187 -4.80 8.89 6.76
N PHE A 188 -4.15 8.65 7.91
CA PHE A 188 -2.73 8.95 8.04
C PHE A 188 -1.86 8.10 7.08
N CYS A 189 -2.22 6.84 6.80
CA CYS A 189 -1.56 6.06 5.74
C CYS A 189 -1.64 6.77 4.38
N PHE A 190 -2.81 7.31 4.00
CA PHE A 190 -2.97 8.06 2.75
C PHE A 190 -2.16 9.36 2.74
N TYR A 191 -2.07 10.06 3.87
CA TYR A 191 -1.18 11.20 4.04
C TYR A 191 0.31 10.82 3.86
N LEU A 192 0.73 9.66 4.35
CA LEU A 192 2.08 9.16 4.07
C LEU A 192 2.28 8.82 2.59
N LEU A 193 1.31 8.14 1.97
CA LEU A 193 1.35 7.81 0.54
C LEU A 193 1.46 9.08 -0.32
N TYR A 194 0.78 10.17 0.06
CA TYR A 194 0.91 11.48 -0.58
C TYR A 194 2.37 11.96 -0.64
N HIS A 195 3.05 12.01 0.51
CA HIS A 195 4.45 12.44 0.57
C HIS A 195 5.40 11.48 -0.16
N LEU A 196 5.15 10.18 -0.07
CA LEU A 196 5.94 9.15 -0.75
C LEU A 196 5.79 9.23 -2.28
N ALA A 197 4.58 9.52 -2.79
CA ALA A 197 4.33 9.73 -4.21
C ALA A 197 5.10 10.94 -4.75
N ARG A 198 5.08 12.06 -4.02
CA ARG A 198 5.80 13.29 -4.41
C ARG A 198 7.31 13.17 -4.38
N THR A 199 7.83 12.24 -3.60
CA THR A 199 9.27 11.94 -3.50
C THR A 199 9.69 10.72 -4.31
N ASN A 200 8.83 10.27 -5.24
CA ASN A 200 9.06 9.15 -6.17
C ASN A 200 9.50 7.86 -5.46
N GLN A 201 8.97 7.61 -4.26
CA GLN A 201 9.30 6.42 -3.48
C GLN A 201 8.48 5.22 -3.94
N THR A 202 9.08 4.04 -3.90
CA THR A 202 8.37 2.78 -4.08
C THR A 202 7.74 2.33 -2.77
N VAL A 203 6.46 1.98 -2.81
CA VAL A 203 5.67 1.57 -1.65
C VAL A 203 4.97 0.25 -1.92
N ILE A 204 5.04 -0.68 -0.97
CA ILE A 204 4.16 -1.84 -0.88
C ILE A 204 3.14 -1.54 0.21
N TYR A 205 1.87 -1.40 -0.17
CA TYR A 205 0.76 -1.15 0.75
C TYR A 205 -0.02 -2.44 1.00
N HIS A 206 -0.09 -2.87 2.26
CA HIS A 206 -0.62 -4.17 2.64
C HIS A 206 -1.66 -4.03 3.74
N ARG A 207 -2.92 -4.01 3.32
CA ARG A 207 -4.08 -3.85 4.21
C ARG A 207 -4.67 -5.20 4.60
N LEU A 208 -5.23 -5.29 5.80
CA LEU A 208 -5.99 -6.46 6.26
C LEU A 208 -7.12 -6.81 5.27
N LYS A 209 -7.22 -8.10 4.89
CA LYS A 209 -8.29 -8.65 4.04
C LYS A 209 -8.46 -7.92 2.69
N LYS A 210 -7.41 -7.27 2.19
CA LYS A 210 -7.40 -6.62 0.87
C LYS A 210 -6.13 -7.02 0.11
N PRO A 211 -6.17 -7.00 -1.24
CA PRO A 211 -5.00 -7.14 -2.08
C PRO A 211 -3.82 -6.29 -1.62
N SER A 212 -2.62 -6.84 -1.68
CA SER A 212 -1.39 -6.07 -1.51
C SER A 212 -1.10 -5.28 -2.78
N ILE A 213 -0.68 -4.01 -2.64
CA ILE A 213 -0.57 -3.06 -3.73
C ILE A 213 0.88 -2.58 -3.84
N LEU A 214 1.43 -2.59 -5.05
CA LEU A 214 2.65 -1.85 -5.38
C LEU A 214 2.28 -0.47 -5.91
N PHE A 215 2.90 0.55 -5.34
CA PHE A 215 2.97 1.90 -5.88
C PHE A 215 4.41 2.23 -6.23
N SER A 216 4.67 2.58 -7.48
CA SER A 216 5.96 3.10 -7.94
C SER A 216 5.77 4.01 -9.15
N ASP A 217 6.81 4.73 -9.58
CA ASP A 217 6.77 5.52 -10.81
C ASP A 217 6.76 4.63 -12.07
N ASP A 218 7.35 3.44 -12.01
CA ASP A 218 7.46 2.51 -13.15
C ASP A 218 6.17 1.69 -13.33
N ASP A 219 5.60 1.20 -12.22
CA ASP A 219 4.43 0.30 -12.21
C ASP A 219 3.56 0.54 -10.96
N VAL A 220 2.23 0.45 -11.13
CA VAL A 220 1.25 0.46 -10.04
C VAL A 220 0.26 -0.68 -10.27
N TYR A 221 0.13 -1.59 -9.30
CA TYR A 221 -0.78 -2.73 -9.43
C TYR A 221 -1.11 -3.38 -8.09
N SER A 222 -2.20 -4.15 -8.04
CA SER A 222 -2.54 -4.99 -6.88
C SER A 222 -2.42 -6.49 -7.16
N TYR A 223 -2.02 -7.29 -6.17
CA TYR A 223 -2.05 -8.75 -6.26
C TYR A 223 -3.35 -9.28 -5.65
N PRO A 224 -4.25 -9.91 -6.43
CA PRO A 224 -5.60 -10.25 -5.98
C PRO A 224 -5.65 -11.15 -4.73
N GLU A 225 -4.68 -12.06 -4.61
CA GLU A 225 -4.56 -12.91 -3.44
C GLU A 225 -3.83 -12.18 -2.31
N ASP A 226 -4.14 -12.54 -1.08
CA ASP A 226 -3.42 -12.05 0.09
C ASP A 226 -2.05 -12.76 0.23
N ASN A 227 -1.13 -12.46 -0.69
CA ASN A 227 0.18 -13.07 -0.75
C ASN A 227 1.28 -12.01 -0.88
N ILE A 228 1.83 -11.56 0.24
CA ILE A 228 2.89 -10.54 0.27
C ILE A 228 4.21 -11.02 -0.35
N HIS A 229 4.45 -12.34 -0.46
CA HIS A 229 5.70 -12.89 -0.99
C HIS A 229 5.93 -12.58 -2.47
N VAL A 230 4.87 -12.23 -3.19
CA VAL A 230 4.95 -11.77 -4.59
C VAL A 230 5.77 -10.48 -4.72
N PHE A 231 5.86 -9.71 -3.63
CA PHE A 231 6.62 -8.47 -3.55
C PHE A 231 7.99 -8.65 -2.87
N LYS A 232 8.44 -9.88 -2.61
CA LYS A 232 9.68 -10.14 -1.86
C LYS A 232 10.91 -9.44 -2.45
N ASP A 233 11.00 -9.35 -3.79
CA ASP A 233 12.15 -8.74 -4.47
C ASP A 233 12.17 -7.22 -4.23
N PHE A 234 11.01 -6.57 -4.19
CA PHE A 234 10.89 -5.17 -3.75
C PHE A 234 11.18 -5.02 -2.27
N LEU A 235 10.63 -5.91 -1.44
CA LEU A 235 10.75 -5.86 0.02
C LEU A 235 12.16 -6.21 0.54
N ALA A 236 13.01 -6.80 -0.30
CA ALA A 236 14.43 -6.99 -0.04
C ALA A 236 15.26 -5.68 -0.13
N ASN A 237 14.66 -4.58 -0.63
CA ASN A 237 15.35 -3.30 -0.80
C ASN A 237 15.05 -2.33 0.35
N LYS A 238 16.11 -1.88 1.05
CA LYS A 238 16.02 -0.91 2.17
C LYS A 238 15.46 0.49 1.80
N LYS A 239 15.35 0.81 0.51
CA LYS A 239 14.76 2.06 0.02
C LYS A 239 13.23 1.97 -0.16
N VAL A 240 12.68 0.77 -0.23
CA VAL A 240 11.23 0.55 -0.39
C VAL A 240 10.53 0.78 0.96
N TRP A 241 9.34 1.34 0.91
CA TRP A 241 8.45 1.47 2.06
C TRP A 241 7.42 0.34 2.07
N TYR A 242 7.29 -0.34 3.20
CA TYR A 242 6.31 -1.37 3.45
C TYR A 242 5.31 -0.84 4.48
N ILE A 243 4.15 -0.40 4.01
CA ILE A 243 3.09 0.15 4.85
C ILE A 243 2.07 -0.95 5.11
N VAL A 244 1.86 -1.29 6.37
CA VAL A 244 0.99 -2.38 6.80
C VAL A 244 -0.15 -1.81 7.64
N ASP A 245 -1.40 -2.08 7.28
CA ASP A 245 -2.57 -1.52 7.95
C ASP A 245 -3.51 -2.62 8.45
N GLY A 246 -3.67 -2.69 9.78
CA GLY A 246 -4.60 -3.57 10.47
C GLY A 246 -4.21 -5.05 10.51
N ARG A 247 -2.93 -5.40 10.26
CA ARG A 247 -2.46 -6.78 10.26
C ARG A 247 -1.00 -6.89 10.73
N GLU A 248 -0.60 -8.11 11.08
CA GLU A 248 0.80 -8.38 11.44
C GLU A 248 1.72 -8.26 10.21
N PRO A 249 2.85 -7.51 10.31
CA PRO A 249 3.82 -7.38 9.24
C PRO A 249 4.80 -8.56 9.20
N MET A 250 5.16 -8.99 7.99
CA MET A 250 6.29 -9.90 7.78
C MET A 250 7.63 -9.17 7.94
N ASP A 251 8.65 -9.85 8.46
CA ASP A 251 9.99 -9.29 8.60
C ASP A 251 10.73 -9.28 7.25
N TYR A 252 10.82 -8.08 6.67
CA TYR A 252 11.57 -7.81 5.44
C TYR A 252 12.63 -6.73 5.68
N VAL A 253 13.47 -6.46 4.67
CA VAL A 253 14.54 -5.45 4.71
C VAL A 253 14.02 -4.02 4.44
N ALA A 254 12.90 -3.87 3.74
CA ALA A 254 12.23 -2.58 3.45
C ALA A 254 11.86 -1.77 4.71
N LYS A 255 11.78 -0.44 4.64
CA LYS A 255 11.32 0.40 5.76
C LYS A 255 9.87 0.07 6.10
N THR A 256 9.59 -0.37 7.32
CA THR A 256 8.26 -0.89 7.67
C THR A 256 7.54 0.06 8.62
N ILE A 257 6.30 0.40 8.29
CA ILE A 257 5.40 1.13 9.18
C ILE A 257 4.14 0.29 9.38
N LEU A 258 3.91 -0.12 10.62
CA LEU A 258 2.71 -0.83 11.03
C LEU A 258 1.69 0.16 11.61
N PHE A 259 0.48 0.16 11.07
CA PHE A 259 -0.69 0.82 11.63
C PHE A 259 -1.63 -0.23 12.22
N CYS A 260 -1.95 -0.13 13.51
CA CYS A 260 -2.81 -1.12 14.16
C CYS A 260 -3.60 -0.55 15.33
N SER A 261 -4.67 -1.23 15.73
CA SER A 261 -5.28 -1.03 17.05
C SER A 261 -4.34 -1.57 18.14
N PRO A 262 -4.55 -1.25 19.43
CA PRO A 262 -3.76 -1.78 20.54
C PRO A 262 -4.07 -3.26 20.86
N GLN A 263 -4.27 -4.10 19.83
CA GLN A 263 -4.47 -5.55 19.97
C GLN A 263 -3.14 -6.29 19.75
N LYS A 264 -2.71 -7.08 20.74
CA LYS A 264 -1.37 -7.69 20.78
C LYS A 264 -1.03 -8.53 19.55
N HIS A 265 -1.99 -9.31 19.04
CA HIS A 265 -1.75 -10.21 17.90
C HIS A 265 -1.33 -9.48 16.62
N TYR A 266 -1.55 -8.16 16.52
CA TYR A 266 -1.05 -7.39 15.37
C TYR A 266 0.44 -7.04 15.44
N TYR A 267 1.05 -7.03 16.62
CA TYR A 267 2.39 -6.46 16.79
C TYR A 267 3.34 -7.20 17.72
N ASP A 268 2.91 -8.25 18.44
CA ASP A 268 3.76 -8.93 19.42
C ASP A 268 5.09 -9.43 18.83
N ALA A 269 5.06 -10.09 17.66
CA ALA A 269 6.30 -10.52 17.02
C ALA A 269 7.08 -9.34 16.43
N TYR A 270 6.38 -8.35 15.89
CA TYR A 270 6.99 -7.19 15.24
C TYR A 270 7.75 -6.30 16.24
N ASP A 271 7.19 -6.03 17.41
CA ASP A 271 7.79 -5.16 18.43
C ASP A 271 9.13 -5.70 18.97
N LYS A 272 9.40 -7.00 18.79
CA LYS A 272 10.70 -7.62 19.09
C LYS A 272 11.81 -7.15 18.14
N LEU A 273 11.50 -6.43 17.05
CA LEU A 273 12.42 -6.05 15.97
C LEU A 273 12.98 -4.62 16.06
N ASN A 274 13.27 -4.10 17.27
CA ASN A 274 13.75 -2.73 17.50
C ASN A 274 12.85 -1.68 16.82
N VAL A 275 11.57 -1.68 17.22
CA VAL A 275 10.51 -0.85 16.63
C VAL A 275 10.36 0.45 17.43
N ALA A 276 10.28 1.58 16.74
CA ALA A 276 9.83 2.82 17.37
C ALA A 276 8.31 2.87 17.42
N ILE A 277 7.77 2.92 18.64
CA ILE A 277 6.33 2.90 18.89
C ILE A 277 5.82 4.34 19.10
N ARG A 278 4.70 4.69 18.46
CA ARG A 278 3.97 5.95 18.66
C ARG A 278 2.47 5.66 18.74
N TYR A 279 1.75 6.57 19.39
CA TYR A 279 0.30 6.51 19.52
C TYR A 279 -0.33 7.75 18.89
N MET A 280 -1.35 7.54 18.06
CA MET A 280 -2.11 8.62 17.45
C MET A 280 -3.15 9.14 18.46
N PRO A 281 -3.21 10.45 18.72
CA PRO A 281 -4.12 11.01 19.72
C PRO A 281 -5.58 10.97 19.26
N VAL A 282 -6.48 11.03 20.25
CA VAL A 282 -7.91 11.26 19.99
C VAL A 282 -8.15 12.62 19.34
N TRP A 283 -9.33 12.85 18.75
CA TRP A 283 -9.62 14.14 18.11
C TRP A 283 -10.03 15.18 19.15
N THR A 284 -9.59 16.42 18.95
CA THR A 284 -10.17 17.55 19.68
C THR A 284 -11.54 17.90 19.10
N TRP A 285 -12.40 18.54 19.90
CA TRP A 285 -13.66 19.08 19.38
C TRP A 285 -13.44 19.99 18.17
N LYS A 286 -12.42 20.86 18.22
CA LYS A 286 -12.07 21.73 17.11
C LYS A 286 -11.78 20.94 15.83
N GLU A 287 -10.99 19.86 15.90
CA GLU A 287 -10.75 18.99 14.73
C GLU A 287 -12.04 18.36 14.20
N VAL A 288 -12.92 17.87 15.08
CA VAL A 288 -14.18 17.23 14.68
C VAL A 288 -15.09 18.21 13.98
N ASP A 289 -15.30 19.39 14.56
CA ASP A 289 -16.20 20.39 13.99
C ASP A 289 -15.66 21.02 12.70
N ASN A 290 -14.34 21.23 12.63
CA ASN A 290 -13.65 21.65 11.42
C ASN A 290 -13.84 20.66 10.27
N CYS A 291 -13.59 19.37 10.53
CA CYS A 291 -13.79 18.31 9.55
C CYS A 291 -15.27 18.18 9.17
N ARG A 292 -16.20 18.31 10.13
CA ARG A 292 -17.64 18.31 9.89
C ARG A 292 -18.02 19.41 8.91
N ASN A 293 -17.59 20.65 9.14
CA ASN A 293 -17.94 21.79 8.29
C ASN A 293 -17.55 21.60 6.82
N GLU A 294 -16.44 20.91 6.55
CA GLU A 294 -15.90 20.74 5.20
C GLU A 294 -16.31 19.44 4.52
N LEU A 295 -16.26 18.31 5.25
CA LEU A 295 -16.45 16.97 4.68
C LEU A 295 -17.80 16.35 5.05
N PHE A 296 -18.46 16.82 6.11
CA PHE A 296 -19.74 16.31 6.58
C PHE A 296 -20.73 17.45 6.86
N SER A 297 -20.79 18.43 5.94
CA SER A 297 -21.55 19.68 6.13
C SER A 297 -23.06 19.46 6.29
N HIS A 298 -23.54 18.28 5.87
CA HIS A 298 -24.91 17.81 6.09
C HIS A 298 -25.22 17.46 7.55
N LEU A 299 -24.21 17.24 8.39
CA LEU A 299 -24.39 16.95 9.81
C LEU A 299 -24.49 18.24 10.63
N ASN A 300 -25.55 18.31 11.43
CA ASN A 300 -25.76 19.39 12.38
C ASN A 300 -24.70 19.37 13.51
N GLN A 301 -24.21 20.54 13.91
CA GLN A 301 -23.13 20.68 14.90
C GLN A 301 -23.54 20.19 16.28
N GLU A 302 -24.73 20.59 16.77
CA GLU A 302 -25.24 20.18 18.08
C GLU A 302 -25.41 18.66 18.16
N TYR A 303 -25.92 18.04 17.08
CA TYR A 303 -26.03 16.59 16.99
C TYR A 303 -24.67 15.89 17.07
N VAL A 304 -23.68 16.36 16.31
CA VAL A 304 -22.31 15.81 16.35
C VAL A 304 -21.65 16.04 17.71
N TRP A 305 -21.95 17.14 18.40
CA TRP A 305 -21.50 17.39 19.76
C TRP A 305 -22.04 16.36 20.76
N GLU A 306 -23.32 15.99 20.65
CA GLU A 306 -23.89 14.93 21.49
C GLU A 306 -23.22 13.58 21.22
N LEU A 307 -22.97 13.25 19.95
CA LEU A 307 -22.21 12.05 19.59
C LEU A 307 -20.77 12.09 20.10
N TYR A 308 -20.12 13.26 20.05
CA TYR A 308 -18.76 13.46 20.56
C TYR A 308 -18.66 13.15 22.05
N LYS A 309 -19.61 13.65 22.85
CA LYS A 309 -19.71 13.32 24.28
C LYS A 309 -20.00 11.84 24.53
N LYS A 310 -20.83 11.22 23.67
CA LYS A 310 -21.24 9.82 23.79
C LYS A 310 -20.13 8.82 23.42
N TRP A 311 -19.39 9.08 22.34
CA TRP A 311 -18.42 8.16 21.73
C TRP A 311 -16.95 8.53 21.95
N GLY A 312 -16.65 9.46 22.85
CA GLY A 312 -15.29 9.71 23.32
C GLY A 312 -14.30 10.09 22.23
N GLU A 313 -14.61 11.14 21.46
CA GLU A 313 -13.67 11.77 20.50
C GLU A 313 -13.22 10.89 19.31
N ILE A 314 -14.00 9.85 18.98
CA ILE A 314 -13.72 8.94 17.86
C ILE A 314 -14.54 9.36 16.61
N PRO A 315 -13.91 9.96 15.57
CA PRO A 315 -14.60 10.53 14.41
C PRO A 315 -15.39 9.50 13.60
N GLN A 316 -15.00 8.22 13.62
CA GLN A 316 -15.75 7.17 12.94
C GLN A 316 -17.20 7.10 13.42
N PHE A 317 -17.46 7.28 14.72
CA PHE A 317 -18.82 7.24 15.27
C PHE A 317 -19.46 8.62 15.39
N THR A 318 -18.68 9.69 15.44
CA THR A 318 -19.20 11.07 15.55
C THR A 318 -19.46 11.73 14.19
N LEU A 319 -18.81 11.28 13.12
CA LEU A 319 -18.96 11.81 11.76
C LEU A 319 -19.41 10.72 10.79
N PHE A 320 -18.59 9.69 10.56
CA PHE A 320 -18.81 8.74 9.47
C PHE A 320 -20.07 7.88 9.66
N TYR A 321 -20.28 7.37 10.88
CA TYR A 321 -21.47 6.61 11.26
C TYR A 321 -22.45 7.43 12.10
N ALA A 322 -22.41 8.77 11.98
CA ALA A 322 -23.25 9.64 12.79
C ALA A 322 -24.74 9.27 12.66
N GLN A 323 -25.20 9.05 11.42
CA GLN A 323 -26.61 8.77 11.10
C GLN A 323 -26.94 7.27 10.92
N SER A 324 -26.02 6.35 11.26
CA SER A 324 -26.30 4.90 11.19
C SER A 324 -26.78 4.37 12.54
N ASP A 325 -28.08 4.08 12.65
CA ASP A 325 -28.68 3.54 13.87
C ASP A 325 -28.04 2.21 14.31
N GLU A 326 -27.68 1.33 13.37
CA GLU A 326 -27.03 0.06 13.68
C GLU A 326 -25.66 0.28 14.33
N GLN A 327 -24.85 1.16 13.76
CA GLN A 327 -23.53 1.50 14.30
C GLN A 327 -23.66 2.24 15.63
N GLN A 328 -24.65 3.12 15.77
CA GLN A 328 -24.93 3.84 17.01
C GLN A 328 -25.38 2.92 18.15
N ALA A 329 -26.05 1.80 17.85
CA ALA A 329 -26.49 0.80 18.82
C ALA A 329 -25.34 -0.02 19.41
N LEU A 330 -24.21 -0.11 18.70
CA LEU A 330 -23.04 -0.90 19.11
C LEU A 330 -22.42 -0.43 20.43
N LEU A 331 -22.56 0.86 20.79
CA LEU A 331 -22.11 1.35 22.10
C LEU A 331 -22.95 0.77 23.23
N LYS A 332 -24.28 0.77 23.07
CA LYS A 332 -25.20 0.24 24.08
C LYS A 332 -24.98 -1.26 24.27
N MET A 333 -24.77 -1.99 23.18
CA MET A 333 -24.40 -3.41 23.23
C MET A 333 -23.08 -3.62 23.96
N ALA A 334 -22.07 -2.79 23.68
CA ALA A 334 -20.79 -2.86 24.36
C ALA A 334 -20.94 -2.63 25.86
N ILE A 335 -21.64 -1.56 26.28
CA ILE A 335 -21.89 -1.23 27.69
C ILE A 335 -22.55 -2.40 28.42
N ASN A 336 -23.57 -3.01 27.80
CA ASN A 336 -24.29 -4.14 28.40
C ASN A 336 -23.45 -5.43 28.49
N ALA A 337 -22.41 -5.56 27.66
CA ALA A 337 -21.53 -6.73 27.64
C ALA A 337 -20.33 -6.60 28.60
N VAL A 338 -20.12 -5.43 29.21
CA VAL A 338 -19.02 -5.20 30.15
C VAL A 338 -19.24 -5.92 31.47
N ASN A 339 -18.18 -6.55 31.98
CA ASN A 339 -18.08 -7.06 33.35
C ASN A 339 -16.91 -6.38 34.09
N GLU A 340 -16.74 -6.72 35.38
CA GLU A 340 -15.77 -6.10 36.29
C GLU A 340 -14.31 -6.17 35.80
N ASN A 341 -13.98 -7.12 34.90
CA ASN A 341 -12.63 -7.32 34.37
C ASN A 341 -12.26 -6.33 33.25
N LEU A 342 -13.11 -5.33 32.93
CA LEU A 342 -12.81 -4.32 31.89
C LEU A 342 -11.46 -3.61 32.09
N LEU A 343 -11.09 -3.38 33.36
CA LEU A 343 -9.87 -2.66 33.71
C LEU A 343 -8.60 -3.48 33.46
N ASP A 344 -8.71 -4.80 33.33
CA ASP A 344 -7.56 -5.68 33.02
C ASP A 344 -7.07 -5.50 31.57
N PHE A 345 -7.84 -4.80 30.73
CA PHE A 345 -7.58 -4.61 29.30
C PHE A 345 -7.17 -3.17 28.93
N VAL A 346 -6.84 -2.35 29.93
CA VAL A 346 -6.45 -0.94 29.70
C VAL A 346 -5.08 -0.89 29.00
N GLY A 347 -5.09 -0.55 27.72
CA GLY A 347 -3.88 -0.32 26.90
C GLY A 347 -3.49 -1.48 25.99
N GLU A 348 -3.99 -2.69 26.25
CA GLU A 348 -3.80 -3.89 25.43
C GLU A 348 -5.06 -4.76 25.50
N THR A 349 -5.71 -5.02 24.36
CA THR A 349 -6.88 -5.90 24.34
C THR A 349 -6.48 -7.29 23.83
N THR A 350 -6.74 -8.34 24.61
CA THR A 350 -6.69 -9.74 24.14
C THR A 350 -7.82 -9.99 23.11
N GLU A 351 -7.69 -11.06 22.31
CA GLU A 351 -8.68 -11.43 21.28
C GLU A 351 -10.11 -11.57 21.84
N ASP A 352 -10.24 -11.89 23.13
CA ASP A 352 -11.48 -12.27 23.78
C ASP A 352 -12.43 -11.09 24.10
N ASN A 353 -11.98 -9.83 24.00
CA ASN A 353 -12.79 -8.69 24.45
C ASN A 353 -12.96 -7.57 23.41
N ASN A 354 -13.50 -7.98 22.24
CA ASN A 354 -13.76 -7.13 21.07
C ASN A 354 -14.58 -5.85 21.32
N SER A 355 -15.24 -5.69 22.48
CA SER A 355 -16.11 -4.53 22.76
C SER A 355 -15.45 -3.44 23.62
N SER A 356 -14.34 -3.74 24.31
CA SER A 356 -13.67 -2.85 25.27
C SER A 356 -13.22 -1.51 24.66
N HIS A 357 -12.74 -1.54 23.41
CA HIS A 357 -12.24 -0.36 22.70
C HIS A 357 -13.30 0.70 22.36
N ARG A 358 -14.60 0.39 22.55
CA ARG A 358 -15.70 1.35 22.39
C ARG A 358 -16.00 2.14 23.66
N ILE A 359 -15.42 1.73 24.78
CA ILE A 359 -15.70 2.25 26.13
C ILE A 359 -14.44 2.85 26.73
N VAL A 360 -13.30 2.17 26.58
CA VAL A 360 -12.00 2.62 27.08
C VAL A 360 -11.15 3.10 25.91
N HIS A 361 -10.76 4.38 25.95
CA HIS A 361 -9.93 5.00 24.92
C HIS A 361 -8.54 5.34 25.46
N ILE A 362 -7.51 5.01 24.69
CA ILE A 362 -6.15 5.46 24.95
C ILE A 362 -6.07 6.96 24.66
N ARG A 363 -5.64 7.75 25.65
CA ARG A 363 -5.32 9.17 25.49
C ARG A 363 -3.82 9.37 25.71
N PRO A 364 -3.02 9.54 24.63
CA PRO A 364 -1.59 9.79 24.78
C PRO A 364 -1.35 11.23 25.28
N ASN A 365 -0.23 11.43 25.97
CA ASN A 365 0.25 12.76 26.29
C ASN A 365 0.62 13.48 24.99
N VAL A 366 -0.07 14.58 24.70
CA VAL A 366 0.30 15.49 23.60
C VAL A 366 1.19 16.58 24.20
N PRO A 367 2.32 16.95 23.56
CA PRO A 367 3.15 18.05 24.06
C PRO A 367 2.29 19.29 24.30
N GLU A 368 2.38 19.89 25.49
CA GLU A 368 1.73 21.17 25.74
C GLU A 368 2.35 22.19 24.78
N VAL A 369 1.53 22.73 23.89
CA VAL A 369 1.93 23.86 23.07
C VAL A 369 1.99 25.03 24.04
N GLY A 370 3.20 25.54 24.31
CA GLY A 370 3.38 26.77 25.06
C GLY A 370 2.42 27.83 24.53
N ARG A 371 1.58 28.35 25.43
CA ARG A 371 0.64 29.43 25.15
C ARG A 371 1.36 30.68 24.68
#